data_AF-A0A6N6S3V1-F1
#
_entry.id   AF-A0A6N6S3V1-F1
#
_cell.length_a   1.000
_cell.length_b   1.000
_cell.length_c   1.000
_cell.angle_alpha   90.00
_cell.angle_beta   90.00
_cell.angle_gamma   90.00
#
_symmetry.space_group_name_H-M   'P 1'
#
loop_
_entity.id
_entity.type
_entity.pdbx_description
1 polymer ?
#
loop_
_entity_poly.entity_id
_entity_poly.type
_entity_poly.pdbx_seq_one_letter_code
_entity_poly.pdbx_strand_id
1 'polypeptide(L)'
;MIIRQTHSDRVPTMKKATFILPIPNPSAGLDETLKSIFSQCGEGDQTICLADSSAYSLLRESAPGDRASALFIESDFKSEHPGSILNRGIALSECDAIFLITQPVILLPGFVTGYLKCLYSEESIGYVYGNYIEERVQDDETVIAKTDNFDYSEASVIGPVHAMRRQVFDAVGYYDTGLKYSFDYDLRLRIFERFGIARVEKALYRVLYTAVNPRLIGSANPDRSYLDYSQEEEGEYRDSCYASLKRRGAFLSGPPVRATEGTSKDPAGPEISVVIPLYNREKYIGRTIESVLKSEWKRYEIIIVDNGSTDGGFEAASK
;
A
#
# COMPACT_ATOMS: atom_id res chain seq x y z
N MET A 1 16.75 6.96 1.86
CA MET A 1 15.58 6.16 1.45
C MET A 1 15.68 5.94 -0.04
N ILE A 2 15.74 4.70 -0.50
CA ILE A 2 16.03 4.40 -1.89
C ILE A 2 14.78 3.83 -2.54
N ILE A 3 14.01 4.74 -3.16
CA ILE A 3 12.88 4.43 -4.03
C ILE A 3 13.48 3.96 -5.36
N ARG A 4 13.11 2.77 -5.83
CA ARG A 4 13.67 2.25 -7.08
C ARG A 4 12.64 1.58 -7.96
N GLN A 5 12.56 2.07 -9.19
CA GLN A 5 12.08 1.30 -10.32
C GLN A 5 13.20 0.33 -10.69
N THR A 6 12.96 -0.97 -10.57
CA THR A 6 13.96 -1.97 -10.93
C THR A 6 13.64 -2.58 -12.29
N HIS A 7 14.55 -2.40 -13.25
CA HIS A 7 14.60 -3.12 -14.52
C HIS A 7 15.66 -4.22 -14.43
N SER A 8 15.53 -5.12 -13.45
CA SER A 8 16.47 -6.24 -13.33
C SER A 8 16.04 -7.38 -14.24
N ASP A 9 16.86 -7.69 -15.25
CA ASP A 9 16.70 -8.85 -16.13
C ASP A 9 17.19 -10.16 -15.49
N ARG A 10 17.86 -10.09 -14.33
CA ARG A 10 18.24 -11.30 -13.59
C ARG A 10 16.99 -11.98 -13.07
N VAL A 11 16.74 -13.20 -13.53
CA VAL A 11 15.77 -14.10 -12.91
C VAL A 11 16.47 -14.72 -11.69
N PRO A 12 16.17 -14.29 -10.45
CA PRO A 12 16.70 -14.99 -9.28
C PRO A 12 16.26 -16.46 -9.33
N THR A 13 17.01 -17.36 -8.69
CA THR A 13 16.53 -18.72 -8.45
C THR A 13 15.14 -18.60 -7.84
N MET A 14 14.12 -19.10 -8.55
CA MET A 14 12.73 -18.78 -8.24
C MET A 14 12.45 -19.17 -6.79
N LYS A 15 12.18 -18.13 -6.00
CA LYS A 15 11.83 -18.28 -4.59
C LYS A 15 10.42 -18.85 -4.54
N LYS A 16 10.22 -19.83 -3.66
CA LYS A 16 8.90 -20.38 -3.39
C LYS A 16 8.00 -19.30 -2.84
N ALA A 17 6.72 -19.36 -3.17
CA ALA A 17 5.71 -18.39 -2.78
C ALA A 17 4.56 -19.04 -2.02
N THR A 18 4.08 -18.38 -0.97
CA THR A 18 2.80 -18.69 -0.33
C THR A 18 1.78 -17.64 -0.77
N PHE A 19 0.65 -18.06 -1.32
CA PHE A 19 -0.51 -17.22 -1.60
C PHE A 19 -1.52 -17.35 -0.46
N ILE A 20 -1.82 -16.26 0.25
CA ILE A 20 -2.76 -16.23 1.36
C ILE A 20 -4.01 -15.47 0.92
N LEU A 21 -5.17 -16.14 1.05
CA LEU A 21 -6.47 -15.64 0.63
C LEU A 21 -7.45 -15.65 1.81
N PRO A 22 -7.75 -14.48 2.42
CA PRO A 22 -8.90 -14.33 3.33
C PRO A 22 -10.21 -14.32 2.53
N ILE A 23 -11.11 -15.26 2.84
CA ILE A 23 -12.36 -15.52 2.12
C ILE A 23 -13.52 -15.49 3.13
N PRO A 24 -14.12 -14.32 3.42
CA PRO A 24 -15.20 -14.19 4.42
C PRO A 24 -16.55 -14.76 3.98
N ASN A 25 -16.71 -15.05 2.70
CA ASN A 25 -17.88 -15.66 2.07
C ASN A 25 -17.38 -16.26 0.75
N PRO A 26 -18.03 -17.29 0.17
CA PRO A 26 -17.71 -17.75 -1.18
C PRO A 26 -18.17 -16.67 -2.15
N SER A 27 -17.28 -15.72 -2.40
CA SER A 27 -17.50 -14.63 -3.35
C SER A 27 -17.41 -15.19 -4.77
N ALA A 28 -18.25 -14.66 -5.65
CA ALA A 28 -18.08 -14.92 -7.08
C ALA A 28 -16.65 -14.49 -7.49
N GLY A 29 -15.99 -15.30 -8.31
CA GLY A 29 -14.61 -15.05 -8.74
C GLY A 29 -13.53 -15.84 -8.01
N LEU A 30 -13.85 -16.55 -6.92
CA LEU A 30 -12.85 -17.28 -6.14
C LEU A 30 -12.27 -18.49 -6.90
N ASP A 31 -13.08 -19.22 -7.65
CA ASP A 31 -12.63 -20.34 -8.48
C ASP A 31 -11.68 -19.86 -9.58
N GLU A 32 -12.02 -18.76 -10.24
CA GLU A 32 -11.18 -18.08 -11.22
C GLU A 32 -9.86 -17.59 -10.60
N THR A 33 -9.93 -17.06 -9.37
CA THR A 33 -8.74 -16.64 -8.61
C THR A 33 -7.81 -17.83 -8.38
N LEU A 34 -8.32 -18.92 -7.82
CA LEU A 34 -7.53 -20.12 -7.53
C LEU A 34 -6.98 -20.77 -8.81
N LYS A 35 -7.78 -20.88 -9.87
CA LYS A 35 -7.32 -21.36 -11.18
C LYS A 35 -6.18 -20.50 -11.73
N SER A 36 -6.28 -19.18 -11.62
CA SER A 36 -5.24 -18.27 -12.09
C SER A 36 -3.94 -18.39 -11.28
N ILE A 37 -4.03 -18.63 -9.96
CA ILE A 37 -2.90 -18.93 -9.08
C ILE A 37 -2.25 -20.25 -9.47
N PHE A 38 -3.02 -21.35 -9.49
CA PHE A 38 -2.51 -22.69 -9.75
C PHE A 38 -1.91 -22.84 -11.15
N SER A 39 -2.41 -22.09 -12.14
CA SER A 39 -1.83 -22.08 -13.49
C SER A 39 -0.39 -21.53 -13.56
N GLN A 40 0.06 -20.84 -12.51
CA GLN A 40 1.35 -20.17 -12.44
C GLN A 40 2.24 -20.66 -11.28
N CYS A 41 1.72 -21.51 -10.39
CA CYS A 41 2.48 -22.09 -9.27
C CYS A 41 3.36 -23.25 -9.73
N GLY A 42 4.56 -23.33 -9.17
CA GLY A 42 5.49 -24.44 -9.35
C GLY A 42 5.51 -25.41 -8.16
N GLU A 43 6.41 -26.39 -8.22
CA GLU A 43 6.62 -27.33 -7.13
C GLU A 43 7.14 -26.63 -5.87
N GLY A 44 6.41 -26.82 -4.76
CA GLY A 44 6.75 -26.25 -3.46
C GLY A 44 6.19 -24.85 -3.19
N ASP A 45 5.42 -24.27 -4.11
CA ASP A 45 4.56 -23.13 -3.80
C ASP A 45 3.36 -23.58 -2.95
N GLN A 46 2.90 -22.69 -2.07
CA GLN A 46 1.79 -22.96 -1.15
C GLN A 46 0.62 -22.03 -1.44
N THR A 47 -0.60 -22.54 -1.28
CA THR A 47 -1.79 -21.69 -1.26
C THR A 47 -2.50 -21.92 0.06
N ILE A 48 -2.80 -20.86 0.80
CA ILE A 48 -3.48 -20.91 2.10
C ILE A 48 -4.76 -20.09 1.99
N CYS A 49 -5.88 -20.80 2.02
CA CYS A 49 -7.21 -20.23 1.97
C CYS A 49 -7.78 -20.16 3.39
N LEU A 50 -7.93 -18.95 3.92
CA LEU A 50 -8.52 -18.68 5.22
C LEU A 50 -10.01 -18.38 4.97
N ALA A 51 -10.86 -19.40 5.08
CA ALA A 51 -12.23 -19.37 4.58
C ALA A 51 -13.24 -19.50 5.72
N ASP A 52 -14.40 -18.85 5.61
CA ASP A 52 -15.52 -19.16 6.49
C ASP A 52 -16.07 -20.58 6.24
N SER A 53 -16.88 -21.11 7.16
CA SER A 53 -17.40 -22.49 7.08
C SER A 53 -18.16 -22.77 5.77
N SER A 54 -18.80 -21.75 5.22
CA SER A 54 -19.59 -21.86 3.98
C SER A 54 -18.70 -21.92 2.73
N ALA A 55 -17.66 -21.09 2.64
CA ALA A 55 -16.67 -21.12 1.56
C ALA A 55 -15.78 -22.35 1.63
N TYR A 56 -15.41 -22.80 2.84
CA TYR A 56 -14.61 -24.00 3.04
C TYR A 56 -15.26 -25.23 2.38
N SER A 57 -16.57 -25.38 2.52
CA SER A 57 -17.33 -26.52 1.97
C SER A 57 -17.32 -26.54 0.44
N LEU A 58 -17.53 -25.39 -0.21
CA LEU A 58 -17.54 -25.25 -1.67
C LEU A 58 -16.16 -25.42 -2.31
N LEU A 59 -15.12 -24.93 -1.64
CA LEU A 59 -13.75 -25.01 -2.12
C LEU A 59 -13.21 -26.44 -2.11
N ARG A 60 -13.62 -27.24 -1.13
CA ARG A 60 -13.25 -28.65 -1.04
C ARG A 60 -13.80 -29.49 -2.20
N GLU A 61 -14.97 -29.12 -2.72
CA GLU A 61 -15.61 -29.81 -3.86
C GLU A 61 -15.03 -29.36 -5.21
N SER A 62 -14.52 -28.13 -5.30
CA SER A 62 -14.06 -27.51 -6.55
C SER A 62 -12.54 -27.58 -6.77
N ALA A 63 -11.77 -28.00 -5.76
CA ALA A 63 -10.32 -28.04 -5.83
C ALA A 63 -9.84 -28.99 -6.96
N PRO A 64 -9.09 -28.50 -7.96
CA PRO A 64 -8.57 -29.35 -9.01
C PRO A 64 -7.62 -30.39 -8.42
N GLY A 65 -7.87 -31.67 -8.72
CA GLY A 65 -7.09 -32.78 -8.22
C GLY A 65 -5.58 -32.61 -8.41
N ASP A 66 -4.84 -32.90 -7.34
CA ASP A 66 -3.44 -33.31 -7.30
C ASP A 66 -2.31 -32.34 -7.68
N ARG A 67 -2.52 -31.01 -7.83
CA ARG A 67 -1.39 -30.12 -8.25
C ARG A 67 -1.14 -28.81 -7.52
N ALA A 68 -1.79 -28.54 -6.39
CA ALA A 68 -1.33 -27.48 -5.48
C ALA A 68 -1.67 -27.85 -4.04
N SER A 69 -0.70 -27.72 -3.12
CA SER A 69 -0.94 -27.85 -1.68
C SER A 69 -1.73 -26.64 -1.20
N ALA A 70 -3.03 -26.64 -1.49
CA ALA A 70 -3.97 -25.67 -0.96
C ALA A 70 -4.37 -26.12 0.45
N LEU A 71 -3.97 -25.35 1.46
CA LEU A 71 -4.41 -25.53 2.83
C LEU A 71 -5.66 -24.66 3.05
N PHE A 72 -6.78 -25.30 3.38
CA PHE A 72 -8.00 -24.60 3.75
C PHE A 72 -8.12 -24.55 5.27
N ILE A 73 -8.35 -23.37 5.81
CA ILE A 73 -8.45 -23.12 7.25
C ILE A 73 -9.74 -22.38 7.52
N GLU A 74 -10.57 -22.97 8.37
CA GLU A 74 -11.81 -22.36 8.82
C GLU A 74 -11.51 -21.08 9.64
N SER A 75 -12.24 -20.01 9.35
CA SER A 75 -12.07 -18.70 9.98
C SER A 75 -13.44 -18.05 10.18
N ASP A 76 -13.76 -17.61 11.38
CA ASP A 76 -15.02 -16.88 11.62
C ASP A 76 -14.80 -15.39 11.44
N PHE A 77 -14.98 -14.90 10.22
CA PHE A 77 -14.85 -13.48 9.88
C PHE A 77 -15.84 -12.55 10.60
N LYS A 78 -16.84 -13.08 11.30
CA LYS A 78 -17.77 -12.29 12.12
C LYS A 78 -17.23 -12.02 13.52
N SER A 79 -16.48 -12.96 14.09
CA SER A 79 -16.01 -12.89 15.47
C SER A 79 -14.49 -12.68 15.59
N GLU A 80 -13.72 -13.09 14.58
CA GLU A 80 -12.28 -12.96 14.56
C GLU A 80 -11.83 -11.63 13.95
N HIS A 81 -10.79 -11.03 14.54
CA HIS A 81 -10.15 -9.85 13.98
C HIS A 81 -9.50 -10.18 12.61
N PRO A 82 -9.67 -9.38 11.54
CA PRO A 82 -9.07 -9.65 10.24
C PRO A 82 -7.54 -9.82 10.28
N GLY A 83 -6.85 -9.00 11.08
CA GLY A 83 -5.42 -9.14 11.31
C GLY A 83 -5.03 -10.48 11.95
N SER A 84 -5.87 -11.04 12.83
CA SER A 84 -5.62 -12.36 13.44
C SER A 84 -5.69 -13.46 12.39
N ILE A 85 -6.72 -13.41 11.54
CA ILE A 85 -6.91 -14.35 10.43
C ILE A 85 -5.66 -14.34 9.52
N LEU A 86 -5.23 -13.16 9.07
CA LEU A 86 -4.03 -12.99 8.25
C LEU A 86 -2.75 -13.49 8.95
N ASN A 87 -2.58 -13.18 10.25
CA ASN A 87 -1.43 -13.61 11.02
C ASN A 87 -1.29 -15.15 11.03
N ARG A 88 -2.40 -15.89 11.13
CA ARG A 88 -2.36 -17.35 11.05
C ARG A 88 -1.87 -17.83 9.68
N GLY A 89 -2.36 -17.22 8.59
CA GLY A 89 -1.90 -17.55 7.24
C GLY A 89 -0.41 -17.29 7.08
N ILE A 90 0.07 -16.15 7.57
CA ILE A 90 1.49 -15.77 7.50
C ILE A 90 2.34 -16.74 8.33
N ALA A 91 1.90 -17.08 9.54
CA ALA A 91 2.62 -17.98 10.43
C ALA A 91 2.73 -19.42 9.90
N LEU A 92 1.80 -19.85 9.04
CA LEU A 92 1.82 -21.16 8.39
C LEU A 92 2.63 -21.19 7.08
N SER A 93 3.01 -20.03 6.55
CA SER A 93 3.82 -19.95 5.35
C SER A 93 5.24 -20.48 5.62
N GLU A 94 5.68 -21.42 4.78
CA GLU A 94 7.06 -21.94 4.80
C GLU A 94 7.95 -21.28 3.73
N CYS A 95 7.34 -20.49 2.85
CA CYS A 95 7.98 -19.92 1.67
C CYS A 95 8.74 -18.62 1.96
N ASP A 96 9.67 -18.24 1.08
CA ASP A 96 10.44 -17.00 1.21
C ASP A 96 9.62 -15.76 0.82
N ALA A 97 8.69 -15.92 -0.14
CA ALA A 97 7.76 -14.88 -0.57
C ALA A 97 6.34 -15.18 -0.09
N ILE A 98 5.64 -14.14 0.35
CA ILE A 98 4.25 -14.20 0.80
C ILE A 98 3.44 -13.22 -0.03
N PHE A 99 2.41 -13.72 -0.70
CA PHE A 99 1.43 -12.93 -1.43
C PHE A 99 0.15 -12.89 -0.61
N LEU A 100 -0.27 -11.70 -0.18
CA LEU A 100 -1.60 -11.47 0.37
C LEU A 100 -2.52 -11.00 -0.76
N ILE A 101 -3.62 -11.73 -0.98
CA ILE A 101 -4.63 -11.40 -1.98
C ILE A 101 -5.93 -11.15 -1.24
N THR A 102 -6.28 -9.89 -1.03
CA THR A 102 -7.32 -9.50 -0.08
C THR A 102 -8.72 -9.52 -0.65
N GLN A 103 -8.86 -9.67 -1.97
CA GLN A 103 -10.16 -9.84 -2.64
C GLN A 103 -10.00 -10.70 -3.90
N PRO A 104 -11.10 -11.19 -4.50
CA PRO A 104 -11.03 -11.98 -5.73
C PRO A 104 -10.36 -11.23 -6.88
N VAL A 105 -9.41 -11.90 -7.54
CA VAL A 105 -8.62 -11.37 -8.66
C VAL A 105 -8.33 -12.46 -9.68
N ILE A 106 -8.12 -12.07 -10.94
CA ILE A 106 -7.53 -12.97 -11.95
C ILE A 106 -6.08 -12.59 -12.16
N LEU A 107 -5.15 -13.46 -11.78
CA LEU A 107 -3.72 -13.28 -12.06
C LEU A 107 -3.44 -13.54 -13.54
N LEU A 108 -2.82 -12.57 -14.21
CA LEU A 108 -2.47 -12.68 -15.63
C LEU A 108 -1.17 -13.47 -15.81
N PRO A 109 -0.91 -14.06 -17.00
CA PRO A 109 0.33 -14.78 -17.26
C PRO A 109 1.58 -13.95 -16.96
N GLY A 110 2.49 -14.53 -16.19
CA GLY A 110 3.74 -13.89 -15.77
C GLY A 110 3.60 -13.03 -14.51
N PHE A 111 2.45 -13.05 -13.83
CA PHE A 111 2.23 -12.37 -12.56
C PHE A 111 3.27 -12.80 -11.52
N VAL A 112 3.35 -14.10 -11.23
CA VAL A 112 4.22 -14.65 -10.17
C VAL A 112 5.68 -14.29 -10.45
N THR A 113 6.15 -14.57 -11.66
CA THR A 113 7.51 -14.23 -12.09
C THR A 113 7.78 -12.73 -12.03
N GLY A 114 6.84 -11.89 -12.48
CA GLY A 114 7.00 -10.43 -12.49
C GLY A 114 7.13 -9.85 -11.09
N TYR A 115 6.26 -10.27 -10.18
CA TYR A 115 6.29 -9.83 -8.78
C TYR A 115 7.52 -10.36 -8.05
N LEU A 116 7.90 -11.63 -8.22
CA LEU A 116 9.11 -12.18 -7.58
C LEU A 116 10.38 -11.50 -8.10
N LYS A 117 10.49 -11.23 -9.41
CA LYS A 117 11.60 -10.46 -9.96
C LYS A 117 11.70 -9.07 -9.33
N CYS A 118 10.56 -8.41 -9.10
CA CYS A 118 10.53 -7.10 -8.45
C CYS A 118 10.85 -7.18 -6.96
N LEU A 119 10.33 -8.18 -6.24
CA LEU A 119 10.56 -8.36 -4.79
C LEU A 119 12.02 -8.72 -4.49
N TYR A 120 12.68 -9.43 -5.41
CA TYR A 120 14.06 -9.91 -5.28
C TYR A 120 15.06 -9.20 -6.20
N SER A 121 14.69 -8.07 -6.81
CA SER A 121 15.62 -7.28 -7.63
C SER A 121 16.71 -6.62 -6.78
N GLU A 122 16.41 -6.30 -5.52
CA GLU A 122 17.35 -5.76 -4.54
C GLU A 122 17.12 -6.35 -3.16
N GLU A 123 18.18 -6.53 -2.38
CA GLU A 123 18.10 -7.09 -1.03
C GLU A 123 17.28 -6.24 -0.06
N SER A 124 17.28 -4.92 -0.26
CA SER A 124 16.55 -3.95 0.57
C SER A 124 15.04 -4.03 0.40
N ILE A 125 14.51 -4.51 -0.73
CA ILE A 125 13.08 -4.50 -1.03
C ILE A 125 12.37 -5.58 -0.21
N GLY A 126 11.43 -5.15 0.64
CA GLY A 126 10.61 -6.04 1.46
C GLY A 126 9.15 -6.11 1.04
N TYR A 127 8.67 -5.12 0.28
CA TYR A 127 7.25 -4.97 -0.07
C TYR A 127 7.08 -4.58 -1.53
N VAL A 128 6.17 -5.26 -2.22
CA VAL A 128 5.82 -5.00 -3.62
C VAL A 128 4.32 -4.97 -3.81
N TYR A 129 3.86 -3.96 -4.52
CA TYR A 129 2.49 -3.82 -5.02
C TYR A 129 2.53 -3.45 -6.52
N GLY A 130 1.39 -3.25 -7.17
CA GLY A 130 1.41 -2.88 -8.57
C GLY A 130 0.08 -2.42 -9.13
N ASN A 131 0.16 -1.91 -10.37
CA ASN A 131 -1.03 -1.55 -11.13
C ASN A 131 -1.88 -2.79 -11.42
N TYR A 132 -3.16 -2.54 -11.66
CA TYR A 132 -4.13 -3.59 -11.92
C TYR A 132 -5.20 -3.13 -12.90
N ILE A 133 -5.98 -4.08 -13.38
CA ILE A 133 -7.09 -3.83 -14.29
C ILE A 133 -8.38 -3.86 -13.47
N GLU A 134 -9.19 -2.81 -13.61
CA GLU A 134 -10.56 -2.74 -13.13
C GLU A 134 -11.51 -2.94 -14.33
N GLU A 135 -12.37 -3.96 -14.23
CA GLU A 135 -13.46 -4.15 -15.18
C GLU A 135 -14.75 -3.66 -14.52
N ARG A 136 -15.30 -2.55 -15.02
CA ARG A 136 -16.53 -1.96 -14.47
C ARG A 136 -17.72 -2.51 -15.24
N VAL A 137 -18.50 -3.35 -14.57
CA VAL A 137 -19.67 -4.05 -15.13
C VAL A 137 -20.74 -3.08 -15.66
N GLN A 138 -20.79 -1.83 -15.19
CA GLN A 138 -21.80 -0.86 -15.61
C GLN A 138 -21.60 -0.28 -17.02
N ASP A 139 -20.36 -0.18 -17.50
CA ASP A 139 -20.06 0.54 -18.75
C ASP A 139 -19.34 -0.32 -19.81
N ASP A 140 -19.12 -1.61 -19.53
CA ASP A 140 -18.32 -2.53 -20.37
C ASP A 140 -16.90 -2.01 -20.67
N GLU A 141 -16.43 -1.06 -19.84
CA GLU A 141 -15.12 -0.43 -19.96
C GLU A 141 -14.08 -1.16 -19.10
N THR A 142 -12.94 -1.48 -19.73
CA THR A 142 -11.73 -1.95 -19.05
C THR A 142 -10.83 -0.76 -18.74
N VAL A 143 -10.65 -0.44 -17.46
CA VAL A 143 -9.79 0.65 -17.00
C VAL A 143 -8.54 0.07 -16.36
N ILE A 144 -7.36 0.56 -16.74
CA ILE A 144 -6.12 0.25 -16.02
C ILE A 144 -6.03 1.18 -14.82
N ALA A 145 -6.27 0.65 -13.62
CA ALA A 145 -6.10 1.38 -12.38
C ALA A 145 -4.61 1.61 -12.11
N LYS A 146 -4.26 2.88 -11.94
CA LYS A 146 -2.93 3.30 -11.52
C LYS A 146 -2.91 3.38 -10.00
N THR A 147 -1.98 2.65 -9.40
CA THR A 147 -1.70 2.75 -7.98
C THR A 147 -0.84 3.98 -7.69
N ASP A 148 -0.92 4.49 -6.46
CA ASP A 148 -0.15 5.67 -6.06
C ASP A 148 1.35 5.41 -6.15
N ASN A 149 2.07 6.47 -6.48
CA ASN A 149 3.53 6.45 -6.46
C ASN A 149 4.01 6.70 -5.03
N PHE A 150 4.24 5.62 -4.28
CA PHE A 150 4.92 5.67 -2.99
C PHE A 150 4.28 6.64 -1.98
N ASP A 151 2.95 6.60 -1.86
CA ASP A 151 2.23 7.37 -0.86
C ASP A 151 2.23 6.61 0.49
N TYR A 152 2.69 7.32 1.53
CA TYR A 152 2.74 6.82 2.91
C TYR A 152 1.45 7.10 3.67
N SER A 153 0.48 7.77 3.05
CA SER A 153 -0.81 8.05 3.67
C SER A 153 -1.67 6.80 3.80
N GLU A 154 -2.59 6.83 4.75
CA GLU A 154 -3.65 5.85 4.91
C GLU A 154 -4.56 5.76 3.67
N ALA A 155 -4.61 6.82 2.87
CA ALA A 155 -5.41 6.90 1.65
C ALA A 155 -4.72 6.28 0.42
N SER A 156 -3.47 5.79 0.56
CA SER A 156 -2.71 5.27 -0.58
C SER A 156 -3.40 4.10 -1.28
N VAL A 157 -3.62 4.24 -2.58
CA VAL A 157 -4.18 3.22 -3.46
C VAL A 157 -3.07 2.28 -3.92
N ILE A 158 -2.95 1.13 -3.26
CA ILE A 158 -1.92 0.11 -3.52
C ILE A 158 -2.45 -1.23 -4.07
N GLY A 159 -3.76 -1.31 -4.33
CA GLY A 159 -4.43 -2.50 -4.86
C GLY A 159 -4.54 -3.65 -3.84
N PRO A 160 -5.29 -4.73 -4.16
CA PRO A 160 -5.56 -5.83 -3.23
C PRO A 160 -4.48 -6.93 -3.18
N VAL A 161 -3.37 -6.76 -3.90
CA VAL A 161 -2.33 -7.78 -4.03
C VAL A 161 -1.01 -7.24 -3.52
N HIS A 162 -0.48 -7.89 -2.48
CA HIS A 162 0.73 -7.46 -1.80
C HIS A 162 1.72 -8.62 -1.74
N ALA A 163 2.89 -8.45 -2.34
CA ALA A 163 3.99 -9.40 -2.25
C ALA A 163 5.03 -8.91 -1.24
N MET A 164 5.35 -9.74 -0.27
CA MET A 164 6.28 -9.43 0.81
C MET A 164 7.30 -10.54 0.97
N ARG A 165 8.49 -10.21 1.45
CA ARG A 165 9.44 -11.23 1.90
C ARG A 165 9.03 -11.73 3.28
N ARG A 166 9.17 -13.02 3.54
CA ARG A 166 8.86 -13.58 4.87
C ARG A 166 9.66 -12.92 6.00
N GLN A 167 10.93 -12.59 5.74
CA GLN A 167 11.82 -11.89 6.70
C GLN A 167 11.29 -10.53 7.19
N VAL A 168 10.33 -9.93 6.46
CA VAL A 168 9.69 -8.70 6.91
C VAL A 168 8.97 -8.92 8.23
N PHE A 169 8.24 -10.02 8.36
CA PHE A 169 7.48 -10.34 9.57
C PHE A 169 8.39 -10.69 10.75
N ASP A 170 9.56 -11.26 10.51
CA ASP A 170 10.59 -11.46 11.55
C ASP A 170 11.14 -10.12 12.07
N ALA A 171 11.24 -9.12 11.19
CA ALA A 171 11.85 -7.83 11.50
C ALA A 171 10.88 -6.81 12.11
N VAL A 172 9.61 -6.83 11.72
CA VAL A 172 8.61 -5.85 12.15
C VAL A 172 7.46 -6.43 12.95
N GLY A 173 7.33 -7.75 13.01
CA GLY A 173 6.20 -8.44 13.60
C GLY A 173 4.99 -8.56 12.67
N TYR A 174 3.93 -9.12 13.21
CA TYR A 174 2.67 -9.42 12.53
C TYR A 174 1.71 -8.22 12.51
N TYR A 175 0.48 -8.40 12.01
CA TYR A 175 -0.59 -7.40 12.18
C TYR A 175 -0.91 -7.23 13.68
N ASP A 176 -1.07 -5.98 14.13
CA ASP A 176 -1.55 -5.69 15.49
C ASP A 176 -3.07 -5.87 15.54
N THR A 177 -3.53 -6.86 16.30
CA THR A 177 -4.96 -7.18 16.43
C THR A 177 -5.69 -6.32 17.44
N GLY A 178 -4.98 -5.40 18.12
CA GLY A 178 -5.58 -4.35 18.94
C GLY A 178 -6.09 -3.15 18.13
N LEU A 179 -5.64 -3.00 16.89
CA LEU A 179 -6.05 -1.94 15.97
C LEU A 179 -7.25 -2.41 15.14
N LYS A 180 -8.39 -1.73 15.25
CA LYS A 180 -9.64 -2.14 14.61
C LYS A 180 -9.75 -1.68 13.16
N TYR A 181 -9.19 -0.50 12.87
CA TYR A 181 -9.36 0.19 11.58
C TYR A 181 -8.06 0.27 10.80
N SER A 182 -6.95 0.52 11.48
CA SER A 182 -5.67 0.89 10.91
C SER A 182 -4.62 -0.22 10.99
N PHE A 183 -5.02 -1.47 11.30
CA PHE A 183 -4.10 -2.60 11.45
C PHE A 183 -3.24 -2.85 10.20
N ASP A 184 -3.80 -2.68 9.00
CA ASP A 184 -3.03 -2.80 7.76
C ASP A 184 -2.08 -1.63 7.54
N TYR A 185 -2.52 -0.42 7.89
CA TYR A 185 -1.75 0.80 7.75
C TYR A 185 -0.55 0.81 8.70
N ASP A 186 -0.75 0.43 9.97
CA ASP A 186 0.34 0.30 10.94
C ASP A 186 1.40 -0.72 10.47
N LEU A 187 0.97 -1.89 9.99
CA LEU A 187 1.92 -2.88 9.47
C LEU A 187 2.69 -2.29 8.29
N ARG A 188 2.02 -1.66 7.31
CA ARG A 188 2.68 -1.01 6.17
C ARG A 188 3.71 0.00 6.63
N LEU A 189 3.37 0.89 7.56
CA LEU A 189 4.31 1.88 8.11
C LEU A 189 5.54 1.21 8.73
N ARG A 190 5.35 0.18 9.57
CA ARG A 190 6.47 -0.56 10.18
C ARG A 190 7.37 -1.22 9.14
N ILE A 191 6.80 -1.76 8.05
CA ILE A 191 7.57 -2.32 6.94
C ILE A 191 8.36 -1.23 6.24
N PHE A 192 7.70 -0.12 5.88
CA PHE A 192 8.30 0.96 5.10
C PHE A 192 9.38 1.73 5.88
N GLU A 193 9.33 1.68 7.21
CA GLU A 193 10.39 2.19 8.09
C GLU A 193 11.71 1.42 7.97
N ARG A 194 11.68 0.15 7.54
CA ARG A 194 12.85 -0.75 7.55
C ARG A 194 13.25 -1.30 6.19
N PHE A 195 12.31 -1.40 5.26
CA PHE A 195 12.49 -2.04 3.97
C PHE A 195 12.16 -1.09 2.81
N GLY A 196 12.83 -1.33 1.68
CA GLY A 196 12.47 -0.74 0.41
C GLY A 196 11.12 -1.26 -0.07
N ILE A 197 10.44 -0.40 -0.83
CA ILE A 197 9.15 -0.67 -1.45
C ILE A 197 9.39 -0.58 -2.96
N ALA A 198 8.79 -1.47 -3.73
CA ALA A 198 8.79 -1.38 -5.18
C ALA A 198 7.39 -1.57 -5.76
N ARG A 199 7.22 -1.09 -6.98
CA ARG A 199 5.94 -1.13 -7.70
C ARG A 199 6.10 -1.81 -9.04
N VAL A 200 5.22 -2.75 -9.35
CA VAL A 200 5.10 -3.35 -10.67
C VAL A 200 4.19 -2.47 -11.54
N GLU A 201 4.77 -1.80 -12.54
CA GLU A 201 4.02 -0.86 -13.39
C GLU A 201 3.08 -1.56 -14.37
N LYS A 202 3.47 -2.74 -14.85
CA LYS A 202 2.61 -3.54 -15.72
C LYS A 202 1.45 -4.09 -14.89
N ALA A 203 0.23 -3.84 -15.34
CA ALA A 203 -0.94 -4.46 -14.74
C ALA A 203 -0.92 -5.98 -15.01
N LEU A 204 -0.68 -6.77 -13.95
CA LEU A 204 -0.52 -8.23 -14.02
C LEU A 204 -1.66 -9.00 -13.36
N TYR A 205 -2.72 -8.31 -12.92
CA TYR A 205 -3.94 -8.94 -12.44
C TYR A 205 -5.16 -8.06 -12.70
N ARG A 206 -6.33 -8.70 -12.72
CA ARG A 206 -7.64 -8.05 -12.83
C ARG A 206 -8.37 -8.17 -11.50
N VAL A 207 -9.05 -7.12 -11.07
CA VAL A 207 -9.94 -7.16 -9.92
C VAL A 207 -11.33 -7.59 -10.36
N LEU A 208 -11.91 -8.56 -9.66
CA LEU A 208 -13.28 -9.01 -9.89
C LEU A 208 -14.23 -8.24 -8.98
N TYR A 209 -14.91 -7.21 -9.52
CA TYR A 209 -15.95 -6.49 -8.78
C TYR A 209 -17.21 -7.33 -8.71
N THR A 210 -17.49 -7.89 -7.54
CA THR A 210 -18.84 -8.35 -7.22
C THR A 210 -19.60 -7.19 -6.57
N ALA A 211 -20.91 -7.09 -6.81
CA ALA A 211 -21.75 -5.95 -6.38
C ALA A 211 -21.81 -5.70 -4.86
N VAL A 212 -21.13 -6.52 -4.06
CA VAL A 212 -20.86 -6.30 -2.65
C VAL A 212 -19.35 -6.30 -2.51
N ASN A 213 -18.75 -5.15 -2.19
CA ASN A 213 -17.36 -5.06 -1.78
C ASN A 213 -17.33 -4.97 -0.24
N PRO A 214 -17.59 -6.07 0.50
CA PRO A 214 -17.42 -6.04 1.94
C PRO A 214 -15.92 -5.81 2.18
N ARG A 215 -15.58 -4.71 2.87
CA ARG A 215 -14.20 -4.35 3.20
C ARG A 215 -13.39 -5.59 3.55
N LEU A 216 -12.47 -5.96 2.68
CA LEU A 216 -11.39 -6.86 3.02
C LEU A 216 -10.10 -6.09 2.79
N ILE A 217 -9.55 -5.59 3.89
CA ILE A 217 -8.13 -5.25 4.09
C ILE A 217 -7.57 -4.22 3.11
N GLY A 218 -7.26 -3.02 3.60
CA GLY A 218 -6.40 -2.06 2.90
C GLY A 218 -6.90 -1.54 1.54
N SER A 219 -8.11 -1.89 1.10
CA SER A 219 -8.73 -1.25 -0.05
C SER A 219 -9.16 0.16 0.36
N ALA A 220 -8.32 1.15 0.10
CA ALA A 220 -8.78 2.53 0.01
C ALA A 220 -10.02 2.51 -0.88
N ASN A 221 -11.17 2.91 -0.34
CA ASN A 221 -12.34 3.10 -1.18
C ASN A 221 -12.09 4.42 -1.93
N PRO A 222 -11.87 4.40 -3.26
CA PRO A 222 -11.56 5.61 -4.01
C PRO A 222 -12.69 6.66 -3.93
N ASP A 223 -13.90 6.24 -3.56
CA ASP A 223 -15.06 7.12 -3.37
C ASP A 223 -15.24 7.60 -1.93
N ARG A 224 -14.44 7.10 -0.98
CA ARG A 224 -14.55 7.43 0.44
C ARG A 224 -13.50 8.47 0.80
N SER A 225 -13.96 9.69 1.06
CA SER A 225 -13.12 10.78 1.53
C SER A 225 -12.65 10.50 2.96
N TYR A 226 -11.51 11.05 3.36
CA TYR A 226 -11.12 11.10 4.78
C TYR A 226 -12.22 11.76 5.65
N LEU A 227 -13.10 12.56 5.03
CA LEU A 227 -14.28 13.14 5.65
C LEU A 227 -15.35 12.12 6.07
N ASP A 228 -15.28 10.88 5.59
CA ASP A 228 -16.27 9.82 5.89
C ASP A 228 -15.87 8.95 7.08
N TYR A 229 -14.74 9.25 7.73
CA TYR A 229 -14.26 8.50 8.90
C TYR A 229 -15.03 8.89 10.16
N SER A 230 -15.28 7.90 11.02
CA SER A 230 -15.70 8.22 12.40
C SER A 230 -14.53 8.85 13.15
N GLN A 231 -14.81 9.60 14.22
CA GLN A 231 -13.76 10.16 15.07
C GLN A 231 -12.85 9.08 15.69
N GLU A 232 -13.40 7.88 15.92
CA GLU A 232 -12.64 6.71 16.40
C GLU A 232 -11.70 6.18 15.31
N GLU A 233 -12.21 6.02 14.08
CA GLU A 233 -11.44 5.57 12.90
C GLU A 233 -10.30 6.55 12.60
N GLU A 234 -10.60 7.85 12.51
CA GLU A 234 -9.60 8.91 12.30
C GLU A 234 -8.58 8.96 13.43
N GLY A 235 -9.04 8.82 14.68
CA GLY A 235 -8.18 8.78 15.85
C GLY A 235 -7.15 7.65 15.77
N GLU A 236 -7.59 6.45 15.40
CA GLU A 236 -6.72 5.28 15.30
C GLU A 236 -5.69 5.42 14.16
N TYR A 237 -6.10 5.89 12.97
CA TYR A 237 -5.17 6.17 11.87
C TYR A 237 -4.11 7.21 12.24
N ARG A 238 -4.53 8.31 12.91
CA ARG A 238 -3.62 9.34 13.42
C ARG A 238 -2.62 8.75 14.41
N ASP A 239 -3.08 7.92 15.34
CA ASP A 239 -2.23 7.34 16.38
C ASP A 239 -1.22 6.35 15.80
N SER A 240 -1.61 5.56 14.79
CA SER A 240 -0.70 4.70 14.00
C SER A 240 0.38 5.51 13.26
N CYS A 241 0.00 6.63 12.63
CA CYS A 241 0.95 7.55 12.01
C CYS A 241 1.91 8.16 13.05
N TYR A 242 1.40 8.61 14.20
CA TYR A 242 2.23 9.15 15.28
C TYR A 242 3.18 8.12 15.87
N ALA A 243 2.75 6.86 15.98
CA ALA A 243 3.62 5.76 16.40
C ALA A 243 4.79 5.59 15.42
N SER A 244 4.53 5.63 14.11
CA SER A 244 5.58 5.61 13.07
C SER A 244 6.55 6.78 13.20
N LEU A 245 6.03 8.02 13.34
CA LEU A 245 6.87 9.19 13.53
C LEU A 245 7.75 9.08 14.78
N LYS A 246 7.21 8.55 15.88
CA LYS A 246 7.97 8.34 17.12
C LYS A 246 9.09 7.31 16.93
N ARG A 247 8.79 6.16 16.29
CA ARG A 247 9.80 5.13 15.98
C ARG A 247 10.94 5.66 15.12
N ARG A 248 10.65 6.63 14.24
CA ARG A 248 11.63 7.28 13.35
C ARG A 248 12.36 8.46 13.98
N GLY A 249 12.02 8.86 15.21
CA GLY A 249 12.54 10.09 15.83
C GLY A 249 12.10 11.38 15.11
N ALA A 250 11.03 11.31 14.31
CA ALA A 250 10.47 12.43 13.55
C ALA A 250 9.24 13.07 14.22
N PHE A 251 8.77 12.49 15.33
CA PHE A 251 7.65 13.05 16.08
C PHE A 251 8.10 14.28 16.86
N LEU A 252 7.51 15.43 16.53
CA LEU A 252 7.73 16.67 17.26
C LEU A 252 6.94 16.62 18.57
N SER A 253 7.64 16.34 19.67
CA SER A 253 7.05 16.39 21.01
C SER A 253 7.00 17.81 21.56
N GLY A 254 5.87 18.17 22.18
CA GLY A 254 5.69 19.44 22.87
C GLY A 254 4.51 20.24 22.31
N PRO A 255 4.05 21.27 23.04
CA PRO A 255 3.14 22.24 22.44
C PRO A 255 3.83 22.88 21.22
N PRO A 256 3.06 23.38 20.23
CA PRO A 256 3.63 24.27 19.24
C PRO A 256 4.45 25.31 19.97
N VAL A 257 5.77 25.31 19.76
CA VAL A 257 6.61 26.36 20.30
C VAL A 257 6.15 27.59 19.57
N ARG A 258 5.39 28.46 20.25
CA ARG A 258 5.22 29.82 19.76
C ARG A 258 6.63 30.31 19.51
N ALA A 259 6.90 30.71 18.28
CA ALA A 259 8.12 31.45 18.01
C ALA A 259 8.16 32.56 19.08
N THR A 260 9.17 32.51 19.95
CA THR A 260 9.52 33.68 20.76
C THR A 260 9.65 34.86 19.81
N GLU A 261 9.38 36.10 20.24
CA GLU A 261 9.68 37.27 19.42
C GLU A 261 11.07 37.10 18.81
N GLY A 262 11.09 36.77 17.52
CA GLY A 262 12.30 36.42 16.83
C GLY A 262 12.89 37.73 16.39
N THR A 263 14.03 38.11 16.98
CA THR A 263 14.87 39.08 16.29
C THR A 263 15.31 38.40 14.99
N SER A 264 15.07 39.05 13.85
CA SER A 264 15.66 38.62 12.59
C SER A 264 17.15 38.31 12.83
N LYS A 265 17.62 37.18 12.32
CA LYS A 265 19.05 36.83 12.38
C LYS A 265 19.93 37.91 11.73
N ASP A 266 19.33 38.71 10.85
CA ASP A 266 19.92 39.88 10.23
C ASP A 266 18.94 41.08 10.37
N PRO A 267 19.27 42.11 11.15
CA PRO A 267 18.47 43.33 11.25
C PRO A 267 18.21 44.02 9.89
N ALA A 268 19.09 43.82 8.91
CA ALA A 268 18.94 44.29 7.54
C ALA A 268 18.25 43.28 6.60
N GLY A 269 18.03 42.04 7.06
CA GLY A 269 17.44 40.93 6.33
C GLY A 269 15.92 41.02 6.13
N PRO A 270 15.28 39.96 5.62
CA PRO A 270 13.83 39.92 5.42
C PRO A 270 13.07 40.01 6.75
N GLU A 271 12.02 40.83 6.80
CA GLU A 271 11.10 40.95 7.93
C GLU A 271 10.00 39.88 7.90
N ILE A 272 9.72 39.36 6.71
CA ILE A 272 8.68 38.37 6.46
C ILE A 272 9.28 37.23 5.64
N SER A 273 9.02 35.99 6.04
CA SER A 273 9.31 34.80 5.24
C SER A 273 7.99 34.17 4.80
N VAL A 274 7.76 34.08 3.49
CA VAL A 274 6.61 33.39 2.92
C VAL A 274 7.03 31.97 2.57
N VAL A 275 6.61 31.00 3.37
CA VAL A 275 6.92 29.58 3.16
C VAL A 275 5.82 28.94 2.31
N ILE A 276 6.18 28.42 1.14
CA ILE A 276 5.27 27.79 0.19
C ILE A 276 5.61 26.29 0.11
N PRO A 277 4.83 25.40 0.74
CA PRO A 277 4.97 23.97 0.51
C PRO A 277 4.49 23.64 -0.91
N LEU A 278 5.28 22.87 -1.65
CA LEU A 278 5.03 22.51 -3.03
C LEU A 278 4.99 20.99 -3.16
N TYR A 279 3.91 20.46 -3.74
CA TYR A 279 3.82 19.06 -4.16
C TYR A 279 2.86 18.92 -5.34
N ASN A 280 3.38 18.59 -6.51
CA ASN A 280 2.63 18.38 -7.75
C ASN A 280 1.64 19.52 -8.06
N ARG A 281 2.16 20.76 -8.16
CA ARG A 281 1.40 21.98 -8.48
C ARG A 281 2.06 22.82 -9.57
N GLU A 282 2.70 22.20 -10.57
CA GLU A 282 3.36 22.88 -11.70
C GLU A 282 2.49 24.01 -12.30
N LYS A 283 1.21 23.72 -12.52
CA LYS A 283 0.25 24.67 -13.14
C LYS A 283 -0.06 25.92 -12.31
N TYR A 284 0.24 25.90 -11.01
CA TYR A 284 -0.19 26.94 -10.07
C TYR A 284 0.98 27.71 -9.46
N ILE A 285 2.13 27.04 -9.25
CA ILE A 285 3.23 27.59 -8.46
C ILE A 285 3.73 28.94 -8.99
N GLY A 286 3.84 29.11 -10.32
CA GLY A 286 4.23 30.39 -10.92
C GLY A 286 3.29 31.54 -10.56
N ARG A 287 1.96 31.32 -10.61
CA ARG A 287 0.97 32.34 -10.23
C ARG A 287 1.03 32.67 -8.75
N THR A 288 1.29 31.67 -7.90
CA THR A 288 1.46 31.88 -6.46
C THR A 288 2.69 32.74 -6.17
N ILE A 289 3.83 32.44 -6.80
CA ILE A 289 5.06 33.24 -6.66
C ILE A 289 4.82 34.66 -7.16
N GLU A 290 4.26 34.85 -8.35
CA GLU A 290 3.92 36.18 -8.88
C GLU A 290 2.99 36.97 -7.94
N SER A 291 2.02 36.30 -7.32
CA SER A 291 1.12 36.94 -6.37
C SER A 291 1.86 37.46 -5.14
N VAL A 292 2.83 36.70 -4.62
CA VAL A 292 3.65 37.13 -3.49
C VAL A 292 4.62 38.24 -3.92
N LEU A 293 5.21 38.12 -5.12
CA LEU A 293 6.11 39.13 -5.70
C LEU A 293 5.44 40.50 -5.90
N LYS A 294 4.13 40.52 -6.16
CA LYS A 294 3.32 41.74 -6.29
C LYS A 294 2.99 42.42 -4.96
N SER A 295 3.40 41.86 -3.82
CA SER A 295 3.22 42.48 -2.51
C SER A 295 3.88 43.87 -2.43
N GLU A 296 3.22 44.80 -1.72
CA GLU A 296 3.75 46.15 -1.49
C GLU A 296 4.93 46.15 -0.52
N TRP A 297 5.04 45.12 0.34
CA TRP A 297 6.15 44.93 1.27
C TRP A 297 7.47 44.71 0.52
N LYS A 298 8.59 45.26 1.02
CA LYS A 298 9.88 45.23 0.30
C LYS A 298 10.96 44.38 0.95
N ARG A 299 10.79 44.04 2.22
CA ARG A 299 11.75 43.24 2.99
C ARG A 299 11.13 41.89 3.33
N TYR A 300 11.05 41.02 2.34
CA TYR A 300 10.58 39.66 2.54
C TYR A 300 11.36 38.68 1.68
N GLU A 301 11.27 37.40 2.05
CA GLU A 301 11.78 36.28 1.26
C GLU A 301 10.66 35.29 0.95
N ILE A 302 10.86 34.49 -0.10
CA ILE A 302 10.00 33.38 -0.45
C ILE A 302 10.82 32.11 -0.29
N ILE A 303 10.36 31.20 0.56
CA ILE A 303 10.99 29.90 0.79
C ILE A 303 10.07 28.84 0.20
N ILE A 304 10.51 28.14 -0.83
CA ILE A 304 9.74 27.04 -1.44
C ILE A 304 10.30 25.72 -0.93
N VAL A 305 9.42 24.90 -0.35
CA VAL A 305 9.78 23.58 0.14
C VAL A 305 9.10 22.55 -0.76
N ASP A 306 9.84 22.03 -1.74
CA ASP A 306 9.34 20.98 -2.63
C ASP A 306 9.39 19.62 -1.93
N ASN A 307 8.25 18.95 -1.88
CA ASN A 307 8.07 17.64 -1.28
C ASN A 307 8.21 16.52 -2.34
N GLY A 308 9.21 16.63 -3.22
CA GLY A 308 9.48 15.64 -4.26
C GLY A 308 8.44 15.63 -5.38
N SER A 309 8.12 16.80 -5.94
CA SER A 309 7.20 16.88 -7.07
C SER A 309 7.72 16.11 -8.28
N THR A 310 6.81 15.42 -8.98
CA THR A 310 7.11 14.64 -10.20
C THR A 310 6.46 15.26 -11.45
N ASP A 311 5.75 16.38 -11.30
CA ASP A 311 5.01 17.06 -12.37
C ASP A 311 5.77 18.24 -13.00
N GLY A 312 7.05 18.44 -12.69
CA GLY A 312 7.81 19.61 -13.12
C GLY A 312 7.63 20.85 -12.23
N GLY A 313 6.92 20.73 -11.11
CA GLY A 313 6.67 21.83 -10.18
C GLY A 313 7.95 22.47 -9.63
N PHE A 314 8.99 21.67 -9.35
CA PHE A 314 10.28 22.16 -8.89
C PHE A 314 10.95 23.08 -9.91
N GLU A 315 10.98 22.67 -11.18
CA GLU A 315 11.52 23.44 -12.29
C GLU A 315 10.70 24.70 -12.55
N ALA A 316 9.38 24.62 -12.44
CA ALA A 316 8.50 25.78 -12.57
C ALA A 316 8.72 26.82 -11.45
N ALA A 317 9.00 26.37 -10.23
CA ALA A 317 9.28 27.21 -9.08
C ALA A 317 10.67 27.88 -9.13
N SER A 318 11.59 27.31 -9.90
CA SER A 318 13.01 27.74 -9.99
C SER A 318 13.28 28.75 -11.12
N LYS A 319 12.24 29.19 -11.83
CA LYS A 319 12.30 30.17 -12.93
C LYS A 319 11.99 31.57 -12.42
#